data_AF-A0A6N7BYR7-F1
#
_entry.id   AF-A0A6N7BYR7-F1
#
_cell.length_a   1.000
_cell.length_b   1.000
_cell.length_c   1.000
_cell.angle_alpha   90.00
_cell.angle_beta   90.00
_cell.angle_gamma   90.00
#
_symmetry.space_group_name_H-M   'P 1'
#
loop_
_entity.id
_entity.type
_entity.pdbx_description
1 polymer ?
#
loop_
_entity_poly.entity_id
_entity_poly.type
_entity_poly.pdbx_seq_one_letter_code
_entity_poly.pdbx_strand_id
1 'polypeptide(L)' 'MINKDQIYINNETGQRVLVLRVDDHYVHYQQDGFIKPLFKYEFLEQFTLECDA' A
#
# COMPACT_ATOMS: atom_id res chain seq x y z
N MET A 1 7.45 -0.20 9.17
CA MET A 1 6.55 -1.35 9.42
C MET A 1 5.24 -1.04 8.75
N ILE A 2 4.74 -1.95 7.88
CA ILE A 2 3.47 -1.76 7.15
C ILE A 2 2.37 -2.45 7.96
N ASN A 3 1.28 -1.73 8.21
CA ASN A 3 0.15 -2.20 8.98
C ASN A 3 -1.12 -2.19 8.12
N LYS A 4 -2.06 -3.07 8.48
CA LYS A 4 -3.42 -3.02 7.97
C LYS A 4 -4.06 -1.65 8.29
N ASP A 5 -4.96 -1.22 7.42
CA ASP A 5 -5.75 0.02 7.48
C ASP A 5 -4.93 1.32 7.28
N GLN A 6 -3.65 1.21 6.94
CA GLN A 6 -2.85 2.35 6.50
C GLN A 6 -3.18 2.75 5.07
N ILE A 7 -3.18 4.07 4.82
CA ILE A 7 -3.30 4.63 3.48
C ILE A 7 -1.91 5.00 2.96
N TYR A 8 -1.64 4.58 1.74
CA TYR A 8 -0.38 4.85 1.04
C TYR A 8 -0.68 5.58 -0.26
N ILE A 9 0.24 6.43 -0.71
CA ILE A 9 0.15 7.19 -1.96
C ILE A 9 1.12 6.58 -2.95
N ASN A 10 0.65 6.19 -4.12
CA ASN A 10 1.49 5.73 -5.22
C ASN A 10 2.36 6.88 -5.73
N ASN A 11 3.67 6.68 -5.77
CA ASN A 11 4.64 7.73 -6.12
C ASN A 11 4.57 8.14 -7.60
N GLU A 12 4.09 7.27 -8.49
CA GLU A 12 3.97 7.54 -9.92
C GLU A 12 2.64 8.20 -10.27
N THR A 13 1.53 7.71 -9.70
CA THR A 13 0.17 8.15 -10.08
C THR A 13 -0.45 9.15 -9.10
N GLY A 14 0.10 9.31 -7.90
CA GLY A 14 -0.50 10.09 -6.81
C GLY A 14 -1.75 9.45 -6.21
N GLN A 15 -2.10 8.23 -6.61
CA GLN A 15 -3.31 7.55 -6.17
C GLN A 15 -3.17 7.03 -4.73
N ARG A 16 -4.21 7.23 -3.92
CA ARG A 16 -4.32 6.65 -2.57
C ARG A 16 -4.74 5.18 -2.66
N VAL A 17 -4.07 4.33 -1.90
CA VAL A 17 -4.37 2.90 -1.76
C VAL A 17 -4.52 2.53 -0.28
N LEU A 18 -5.45 1.65 0.03
CA LEU A 18 -5.70 1.17 1.40
C LEU A 18 -5.07 -0.22 1.60
N VAL A 19 -4.21 -0.37 2.60
CA VAL A 19 -3.67 -1.69 2.98
C VAL A 19 -4.75 -2.50 3.70
N LEU A 20 -5.12 -3.65 3.14
CA LEU A 20 -6.15 -4.54 3.68
C LEU A 20 -5.58 -5.71 4.49
N ARG A 21 -4.39 -6.18 4.13
CA ARG A 21 -3.71 -7.32 4.78
C ARG A 21 -2.20 -7.25 4.54
N VAL A 22 -1.44 -7.67 5.53
CA VAL A 22 0.01 -7.82 5.45
C VAL A 22 0.38 -9.22 5.91
N ASP A 23 1.11 -9.94 5.08
CA ASP A 23 1.56 -11.33 5.28
C ASP A 23 3.07 -11.35 5.50
N ASP A 24 3.73 -12.50 5.51
CA ASP A 24 5.20 -12.55 5.69
C ASP A 24 5.94 -11.81 4.57
N HIS A 25 5.49 -11.96 3.32
CA HIS A 25 6.18 -11.45 2.13
C HIS A 25 5.41 -10.39 1.35
N TYR A 26 4.08 -10.31 1.53
CA TYR A 26 3.20 -9.52 0.68
C TYR A 26 2.40 -8.48 1.45
N VAL A 27 2.03 -7.42 0.74
CA VAL A 27 1.03 -6.43 1.11
C VAL A 27 -0.13 -6.58 0.13
N HIS A 28 -1.34 -6.73 0.66
CA HIS A 28 -2.56 -6.70 -0.12
C HIS A 28 -3.23 -5.35 0.08
N TYR A 29 -3.41 -4.61 -1.00
CA TYR A 29 -3.99 -3.27 -0.97
C TYR A 29 -5.14 -3.12 -1.96
N GLN A 30 -6.05 -2.18 -1.67
CA GLN A 30 -7.15 -1.83 -2.56
C GLN A 30 -6.74 -0.67 -3.48
N GLN A 31 -6.89 -0.88 -4.79
CA GLN A 31 -6.69 0.14 -5.82
C GLN A 31 -7.81 0.00 -6.86
N ASP A 32 -8.51 1.09 -7.15
CA ASP A 32 -9.63 1.13 -8.12
C ASP A 32 -10.72 0.07 -7.88
N GLY A 33 -10.96 -0.29 -6.61
CA GLY A 33 -11.94 -1.32 -6.24
C GLY A 33 -11.43 -2.76 -6.35
N PHE A 34 -10.20 -2.98 -6.82
CA PHE A 34 -9.57 -4.28 -6.89
C PHE A 34 -8.55 -4.47 -5.78
N ILE A 35 -8.43 -5.71 -5.30
CA ILE A 35 -7.39 -6.10 -4.33
C ILE A 35 -6.17 -6.58 -5.11
N LYS A 36 -5.02 -5.93 -4.89
CA LYS A 36 -3.75 -6.28 -5.52
C LYS A 36 -2.73 -6.74 -4.48
N PRO A 37 -2.06 -7.87 -4.68
CA PRO A 37 -0.89 -8.25 -3.90
C PRO A 37 0.39 -7.63 -4.48
N LEU A 38 1.31 -7.20 -3.62
CA LEU A 38 2.65 -6.78 -4.01
C LEU A 38 3.67 -7.19 -2.94
N PHE A 39 4.91 -7.49 -3.32
CA PHE A 39 5.95 -7.79 -2.33
C PHE A 39 6.19 -6.58 -1.43
N LYS A 40 6.47 -6.82 -0.15
CA LYS A 40 6.68 -5.74 0.84
C LYS A 40 7.73 -4.72 0.42
N TYR A 41 8.85 -5.19 -0.14
CA TYR A 41 9.95 -4.30 -0.55
C TYR A 41 9.53 -3.44 -1.76
N GLU A 42 8.90 -4.04 -2.77
CA GLU A 42 8.38 -3.32 -3.95
C GLU A 42 7.30 -2.31 -3.55
N PHE A 43 6.44 -2.67 -2.59
CA PHE A 43 5.41 -1.78 -2.08
C PHE A 43 6.00 -0.53 -1.41
N LEU A 44 7.10 -0.66 -0.66
CA LEU A 44 7.77 0.48 -0.04
C LEU A 44 8.56 1.35 -1.02
N GLU A 45 8.97 0.80 -2.17
CA GLU A 45 9.62 1.57 -3.24
C GLU A 45 8.59 2.38 -4.06
N GLN A 46 7.41 1.82 -4.29
CA GLN A 46 6.38 2.42 -5.14
C GLN A 46 5.42 3.33 -4.40
N PHE A 47 5.34 3.24 -3.07
CA PHE A 47 4.34 3.96 -2.29
C PHE A 47 4.93 4.65 -1.06
N THR A 48 4.39 5.83 -0.75
CA THR A 48 4.71 6.59 0.46
C THR A 48 3.55 6.57 1.43
N LEU A 49 3.80 6.33 2.72
CA LEU A 49 2.75 6.39 3.76
C LEU A 49 2.13 7.78 3.77
N GLU A 50 0.80 7.85 3.73
CA GLU A 50 0.07 9.10 3.96
C GLU A 50 0.17 9.45 5.45
N CYS A 51 1.03 10.40 5.79
CA CYS A 51 1.10 10.96 7.14
C CYS A 51 -0.03 11.98 7.28
N ASP A 52 -0.88 11.82 8.31
CA ASP A 52 -1.80 12.87 8.73
C ASP A 52 -0.99 14.14 9.05
N ALA A 53 -1.31 15.25 8.38
CA ALA A 53 -0.75 16.57 8.63
C ALA A 53 -1.40 17.23 9.85
#